data_AF-A0A078A3B7-F1
#
_entry.id   AF-A0A078A3B7-F1
#
_cell.length_a   1.000
_cell.length_b   1.000
_cell.length_c   1.000
_cell.angle_alpha   90.00
_cell.angle_beta   90.00
_cell.angle_gamma   90.00
#
_symmetry.space_group_name_H-M   'P 1'
#
loop_
_entity.id
_entity.type
_entity.pdbx_description
1 polymer ?
#
loop_
_entity_poly.entity_id
_entity_poly.type
_entity_poly.pdbx_seq_one_letter_code
_entity_poly.pdbx_strand_id
1 'polypeptide(L)'
;MKIFQSLVIIQSVLVAFSEQQQICPALTCDSSINYPIVDQNNICFQHSADSPVTSIRTYSCNQKQQCGLVDGEYAWTRAIRQNNSTQNRTARDNSQVYQRITEKTCEDIQADDQLLQNGRKCELPIQCISRDCDSGKRKCVGKEEGQSCESHQDCDINLACLPDSSFPFKTTCKLLKGTGESCLSDYECLNTHFCWPPLANSSDYRCLEMYSQDFMKDYGFIRNTSLTQIDASVNAGRYCKSGVALIINNSSSRCIEIVNITSTIDNHTTNQSSPYLCSLTNNASSGCRYWYRLFNQTVNRVLAEDYCECSLQPALNSRFQGICPFPGQDQLSQFVKATRILIENTDCHTLDRYSMIAQNDCGAGGKGGDLYDQWAIATETLFNLTYWPFIQSNQTNTCMQQVMTLSRQSIDKSQAYIISLSLQSFMMVLVTLLLIQY
;
A
#
# COMPACT_ATOMS: atom_id res chain seq x y z
N MET A 1 -54.42 61.21 -25.40
CA MET A 1 -53.93 60.52 -24.18
C MET A 1 -54.14 59.02 -24.32
N LYS A 2 -53.09 58.27 -24.68
CA LYS A 2 -53.06 56.81 -24.66
C LYS A 2 -51.91 56.42 -23.75
N ILE A 3 -52.22 55.87 -22.58
CA ILE A 3 -51.23 55.39 -21.61
C ILE A 3 -51.03 53.90 -21.90
N PHE A 4 -49.86 53.55 -22.40
CA PHE A 4 -49.38 52.18 -22.55
C PHE A 4 -48.86 51.70 -21.19
N GLN A 5 -49.55 50.76 -20.55
CA GLN A 5 -49.01 49.98 -19.43
C GLN A 5 -48.37 48.70 -19.99
N SER A 6 -47.04 48.67 -19.99
CA SER A 6 -46.26 47.45 -20.26
C SER A 6 -46.08 46.67 -18.96
N LEU A 7 -46.73 45.51 -18.90
CA LEU A 7 -46.58 44.54 -17.81
C LEU A 7 -45.27 43.75 -18.05
N VAL A 8 -44.25 43.98 -17.24
CA VAL A 8 -43.01 43.18 -17.25
C VAL A 8 -43.20 41.99 -16.32
N ILE A 9 -43.41 40.80 -16.89
CA ILE A 9 -43.45 39.54 -16.16
C ILE A 9 -42.00 39.08 -15.96
N ILE A 10 -41.47 39.24 -14.75
CA ILE A 10 -40.19 38.66 -14.33
C ILE A 10 -40.48 37.18 -14.00
N GLN A 11 -40.23 36.28 -14.96
CA GLN A 11 -40.16 34.84 -14.68
C GLN A 11 -38.85 34.54 -13.95
N SER A 12 -38.93 34.38 -12.63
CA SER A 12 -37.88 33.79 -11.80
C SER A 12 -37.76 32.31 -12.15
N VAL A 13 -36.81 31.97 -13.03
CA VAL A 13 -36.39 30.60 -13.27
C VAL A 13 -35.68 30.09 -12.02
N LEU A 14 -36.40 29.34 -11.18
CA LEU A 14 -35.80 28.52 -10.11
C LEU A 14 -35.00 27.41 -10.79
N VAL A 15 -33.71 27.64 -11.00
CA VAL A 15 -32.76 26.57 -11.33
C VAL A 15 -32.61 25.73 -10.05
N ALA A 16 -33.36 24.63 -9.96
CA ALA A 16 -33.10 23.62 -8.96
C ALA A 16 -31.73 23.02 -9.27
N PHE A 17 -30.71 23.41 -8.49
CA PHE A 17 -29.42 22.75 -8.52
C PHE A 17 -29.65 21.34 -7.96
N SER A 18 -29.72 20.35 -8.86
CA SER A 18 -29.73 18.94 -8.50
C SER A 18 -28.40 18.64 -7.80
N GLU A 19 -28.46 18.35 -6.51
CA GLU A 19 -27.30 17.94 -5.73
C GLU A 19 -26.84 16.57 -6.27
N GLN A 20 -25.64 16.51 -6.86
CA GLN A 20 -25.14 15.27 -7.45
C GLN A 20 -24.67 14.36 -6.33
N GLN A 21 -25.52 13.40 -5.97
CA GLN A 21 -25.18 12.34 -5.03
C GLN A 21 -24.08 11.44 -5.59
N GLN A 22 -22.99 11.29 -4.84
CA GLN A 22 -21.98 10.29 -5.16
C GLN A 22 -22.47 8.89 -4.79
N ILE A 23 -22.48 7.97 -5.76
CA ILE A 23 -22.85 6.57 -5.55
C ILE A 23 -21.60 5.82 -5.06
N CYS A 24 -21.68 5.23 -3.87
CA CYS A 24 -20.63 4.40 -3.29
C CYS A 24 -21.06 2.93 -3.28
N PRO A 25 -20.16 2.00 -3.67
CA PRO A 25 -20.46 0.58 -3.69
C PRO A 25 -20.61 0.02 -2.28
N ALA A 26 -21.31 -1.09 -2.17
CA ALA A 26 -21.24 -1.97 -0.99
C ALA A 26 -20.24 -3.10 -1.25
N LEU A 27 -19.46 -3.46 -0.22
CA LEU A 27 -18.69 -4.71 -0.20
C LEU A 27 -19.54 -5.81 0.42
N THR A 28 -19.77 -6.88 -0.35
CA THR A 28 -20.36 -8.13 0.18
C THR A 28 -19.29 -9.20 0.33
N CYS A 29 -19.43 -9.97 1.41
CA CYS A 29 -18.44 -10.96 1.81
C CYS A 29 -19.16 -12.28 1.96
N ASP A 30 -19.10 -13.06 0.91
CA ASP A 30 -19.91 -14.25 0.78
C ASP A 30 -19.05 -15.45 1.17
N SER A 31 -19.55 -16.29 2.08
CA SER A 31 -18.80 -17.44 2.62
C SER A 31 -18.50 -18.51 1.56
N SER A 32 -19.26 -18.51 0.47
CA SER A 32 -19.07 -19.25 -0.78
C SER A 32 -20.22 -18.86 -1.72
N ILE A 33 -20.03 -18.97 -3.04
CA ILE A 33 -21.16 -18.95 -3.98
C ILE A 33 -21.96 -20.24 -3.75
N ASN A 34 -22.87 -20.26 -2.76
CA ASN A 34 -23.88 -21.30 -2.59
C ASN A 34 -25.01 -21.12 -3.63
N TYR A 35 -24.65 -20.82 -4.88
CA TYR A 35 -25.57 -20.91 -6.00
C TYR A 35 -25.48 -22.34 -6.57
N PRO A 36 -26.60 -23.05 -6.72
CA PRO A 36 -26.60 -24.47 -6.99
C PRO A 36 -26.38 -24.74 -8.48
N ILE A 37 -25.23 -24.35 -9.04
CA ILE A 37 -24.75 -24.79 -10.35
C ILE A 37 -23.21 -24.84 -10.33
N VAL A 38 -22.67 -25.99 -9.93
CA VAL A 38 -21.47 -26.67 -10.48
C VAL A 38 -20.29 -25.77 -10.93
N ASP A 39 -19.21 -25.77 -10.14
CA ASP A 39 -17.79 -25.60 -10.53
C ASP A 39 -17.29 -24.40 -11.35
N GLN A 40 -18.08 -23.38 -11.68
CA GLN A 40 -17.56 -22.30 -12.54
C GLN A 40 -16.89 -21.17 -11.76
N ASN A 41 -15.60 -21.38 -11.50
CA ASN A 41 -14.49 -20.45 -11.75
C ASN A 41 -13.62 -20.08 -10.54
N ASN A 42 -13.81 -20.65 -9.35
CA ASN A 42 -12.93 -20.38 -8.21
C ASN A 42 -12.78 -18.86 -7.93
N ILE A 43 -13.81 -18.04 -8.24
CA ILE A 43 -13.73 -16.58 -8.20
C ILE A 43 -13.64 -16.11 -6.75
N CYS A 44 -12.68 -15.25 -6.46
CA CYS A 44 -12.44 -14.66 -5.14
C CYS A 44 -12.75 -13.17 -5.08
N PHE A 45 -12.84 -12.51 -6.23
CA PHE A 45 -13.14 -11.10 -6.35
C PHE A 45 -13.99 -10.84 -7.58
N GLN A 46 -15.05 -10.06 -7.42
CA GLN A 46 -15.91 -9.63 -8.51
C GLN A 46 -16.32 -8.16 -8.34
N HIS A 47 -16.13 -7.39 -9.39
CA HIS A 47 -16.46 -5.98 -9.50
C HIS A 47 -17.54 -5.80 -10.57
N SER A 48 -18.47 -4.85 -10.41
CA SER A 48 -19.60 -4.68 -11.35
C SER A 48 -19.21 -4.27 -12.78
N ALA A 49 -17.92 -4.03 -13.04
CA ALA A 49 -17.37 -3.47 -14.29
C ALA A 49 -18.05 -2.17 -14.80
N ASP A 50 -18.85 -1.50 -13.97
CA ASP A 50 -19.52 -0.24 -14.30
C ASP A 50 -18.76 0.99 -13.78
N SER A 51 -19.11 2.17 -14.30
CA SER A 51 -18.72 3.47 -13.72
C SER A 51 -19.95 4.39 -13.73
N PRO A 52 -20.51 4.74 -12.56
CA PRO A 52 -20.03 4.41 -11.21
C PRO A 52 -20.16 2.93 -10.86
N VAL A 53 -19.31 2.49 -9.95
CA VAL A 53 -19.26 1.12 -9.44
C VAL A 53 -20.43 0.88 -8.51
N THR A 54 -21.18 -0.18 -8.76
CA THR A 54 -22.41 -0.47 -8.02
C THR A 54 -22.21 -1.55 -6.97
N SER A 55 -21.25 -2.47 -7.16
CA SER A 55 -20.98 -3.55 -6.21
C SER A 55 -19.55 -4.08 -6.30
N ILE A 56 -19.04 -4.52 -5.15
CA ILE A 56 -17.81 -5.30 -5.01
C ILE A 56 -18.15 -6.53 -4.18
N ARG A 57 -17.76 -7.71 -4.65
CA ARG A 57 -17.97 -8.97 -3.95
C ARG A 57 -16.64 -9.68 -3.75
N THR A 58 -16.45 -10.23 -2.56
CA THR A 58 -15.26 -11.02 -2.21
C THR A 58 -15.68 -12.38 -1.67
N TYR A 59 -14.93 -13.41 -2.03
CA TYR A 59 -15.13 -14.78 -1.60
C TYR A 59 -13.83 -15.32 -1.01
N SER A 60 -13.94 -16.09 0.08
CA SER A 60 -12.78 -16.75 0.66
C SER A 60 -12.31 -17.92 -0.20
N CYS A 61 -11.03 -17.94 -0.51
CA CYS A 61 -10.39 -19.08 -1.18
C CYS A 61 -10.21 -20.28 -0.25
N ASN A 62 -10.12 -21.48 -0.83
CA ASN A 62 -9.77 -22.73 -0.13
C ASN A 62 -8.44 -22.63 0.63
N GLN A 63 -8.18 -23.50 1.59
CA GLN A 63 -6.98 -23.42 2.46
C GLN A 63 -5.64 -23.41 1.71
N LYS A 64 -5.57 -24.02 0.51
CA LYS A 64 -4.35 -24.10 -0.32
C LYS A 64 -4.25 -23.01 -1.39
N GLN A 65 -5.21 -22.09 -1.41
CA GLN A 65 -5.35 -21.08 -2.44
C GLN A 65 -5.52 -19.70 -1.82
N GLN A 66 -5.21 -18.67 -2.57
CA GLN A 66 -5.37 -17.28 -2.17
C GLN A 66 -5.94 -16.46 -3.30
N CYS A 67 -6.58 -15.34 -2.98
CA CYS A 67 -7.09 -14.46 -4.02
C CYS A 67 -5.95 -13.64 -4.64
N GLY A 68 -5.01 -13.19 -3.82
CA GLY A 68 -3.81 -12.51 -4.31
C GLY A 68 -4.11 -11.18 -4.99
N LEU A 69 -5.07 -10.37 -4.51
CA LEU A 69 -5.30 -9.03 -5.06
C LEU A 69 -4.14 -8.10 -4.71
N VAL A 70 -3.40 -7.64 -5.74
CA VAL A 70 -2.31 -6.68 -5.62
C VAL A 70 -2.85 -5.27 -5.81
N ASP A 71 -2.50 -4.36 -4.89
CA ASP A 71 -2.93 -2.97 -4.97
C ASP A 71 -2.55 -2.34 -6.32
N GLY A 72 -3.49 -1.59 -6.88
CA GLY A 72 -3.36 -0.98 -8.20
C GLY A 72 -3.71 -1.89 -9.38
N GLU A 73 -3.69 -3.22 -9.30
CA GLU A 73 -4.00 -4.06 -10.48
C GLU A 73 -5.50 -4.24 -10.74
N TYR A 74 -6.29 -4.23 -9.68
CA TYR A 74 -7.73 -4.45 -9.74
C TYR A 74 -8.53 -3.16 -9.83
N ALA A 75 -9.77 -3.30 -10.31
CA ALA A 75 -10.71 -2.20 -10.41
C ALA A 75 -11.13 -1.85 -8.98
N TRP A 76 -10.69 -0.69 -8.50
CA TRP A 76 -10.95 -0.25 -7.13
C TRP A 76 -11.75 1.04 -7.09
N THR A 77 -12.47 1.21 -5.99
CA THR A 77 -13.41 2.29 -5.83
C THR A 77 -12.80 3.43 -5.05
N ARG A 78 -12.46 4.49 -5.78
CA ARG A 78 -12.11 5.81 -5.24
C ARG A 78 -13.24 6.79 -5.51
N ALA A 79 -13.78 7.43 -4.49
CA ALA A 79 -14.84 8.42 -4.56
C ALA A 79 -14.73 9.36 -5.79
N ILE A 80 -13.58 10.00 -5.93
CA ILE A 80 -13.30 10.99 -6.98
C ILE A 80 -13.32 10.41 -8.42
N ARG A 81 -13.13 9.11 -8.57
CA ARG A 81 -13.08 8.44 -9.88
C ARG A 81 -14.37 7.71 -10.25
N GLN A 82 -15.38 7.69 -9.36
CA GLN A 82 -16.64 6.98 -9.61
C GLN A 82 -17.34 7.47 -10.88
N ASN A 83 -17.26 8.78 -11.16
CA ASN A 83 -17.93 9.39 -12.31
C ASN A 83 -17.11 9.35 -13.61
N ASN A 84 -15.89 8.79 -13.60
CA ASN A 84 -15.02 8.73 -14.77
C ASN A 84 -15.30 7.48 -15.62
N SER A 85 -16.21 7.64 -16.59
CA SER A 85 -16.59 6.57 -17.52
C SER A 85 -15.44 6.16 -18.45
N THR A 86 -15.36 4.85 -18.73
CA THR A 86 -14.47 4.25 -19.74
C THR A 86 -14.76 4.73 -21.16
N GLN A 87 -15.94 5.33 -21.39
CA GLN A 87 -16.33 5.89 -22.69
C GLN A 87 -15.69 7.26 -22.97
N ASN A 88 -15.17 7.93 -21.94
CA ASN A 88 -14.47 9.20 -22.12
C ASN A 88 -13.06 8.94 -22.68
N ARG A 89 -12.92 9.07 -24.01
CA ARG A 89 -11.67 8.78 -24.74
C ARG A 89 -10.48 9.60 -24.25
N THR A 90 -10.67 10.81 -23.74
CA THR A 90 -9.58 11.69 -23.29
C THR A 90 -9.18 11.47 -21.83
N ALA A 91 -10.01 10.76 -21.05
CA ALA A 91 -9.80 10.53 -19.62
C ALA A 91 -9.91 9.04 -19.24
N ARG A 92 -9.70 8.14 -20.21
CA ARG A 92 -9.90 6.69 -20.02
C ARG A 92 -9.04 6.13 -18.90
N ASP A 93 -7.81 6.63 -18.77
CA ASP A 93 -6.86 6.26 -17.70
C ASP A 93 -7.30 6.70 -16.30
N ASN A 94 -8.22 7.67 -16.21
CA ASN A 94 -8.83 8.11 -14.96
C ASN A 94 -10.02 7.24 -14.54
N SER A 95 -10.44 6.31 -15.40
CA SER A 95 -11.50 5.35 -15.08
C SER A 95 -10.98 4.29 -14.11
N GLN A 96 -11.83 3.88 -13.18
CA GLN A 96 -11.51 2.83 -12.22
C GLN A 96 -11.46 1.42 -12.82
N VAL A 97 -12.11 1.24 -13.97
CA VAL A 97 -12.29 -0.08 -14.60
C VAL A 97 -11.33 -0.27 -15.78
N TYR A 98 -10.84 0.81 -16.39
CA TYR A 98 -10.02 0.69 -17.59
C TYR A 98 -8.68 0.01 -17.32
N GLN A 99 -8.40 -1.11 -18.01
CA GLN A 99 -7.19 -1.93 -17.84
C GLN A 99 -6.98 -2.41 -16.40
N ARG A 100 -8.07 -2.57 -15.64
CA ARG A 100 -8.03 -3.10 -14.29
C ARG A 100 -8.77 -4.43 -14.20
N ILE A 101 -8.33 -5.28 -13.30
CA ILE A 101 -8.95 -6.59 -13.05
C ILE A 101 -10.32 -6.37 -12.40
N THR A 102 -11.40 -6.79 -13.07
CA THR A 102 -12.77 -6.75 -12.52
C THR A 102 -13.23 -8.09 -11.95
N GLU A 103 -12.51 -9.16 -12.24
CA GLU A 103 -12.78 -10.50 -11.72
C GLU A 103 -11.44 -11.20 -11.47
N LYS A 104 -11.25 -11.80 -10.29
CA LYS A 104 -10.06 -12.59 -9.98
C LYS A 104 -10.46 -13.95 -9.43
N THR A 105 -9.74 -14.98 -9.85
CA THR A 105 -9.88 -16.36 -9.37
C THR A 105 -8.84 -16.67 -8.30
N CYS A 106 -9.16 -17.58 -7.37
CA CYS A 106 -8.19 -18.07 -6.42
C CYS A 106 -7.06 -18.80 -7.15
N GLU A 107 -5.85 -18.48 -6.75
CA GLU A 107 -4.60 -19.02 -7.28
C GLU A 107 -3.99 -19.96 -6.23
N ASP A 108 -3.31 -21.01 -6.69
CA ASP A 108 -2.56 -21.89 -5.80
C ASP A 108 -1.39 -21.12 -5.19
N ILE A 109 -1.20 -21.25 -3.89
CA ILE A 109 -0.17 -20.55 -3.12
C ILE A 109 1.24 -20.79 -3.70
N GLN A 110 1.49 -21.96 -4.29
CA GLN A 110 2.79 -22.34 -4.86
C GLN A 110 3.19 -21.51 -6.08
N ALA A 111 2.24 -20.85 -6.75
CA ALA A 111 2.54 -20.01 -7.90
C ALA A 111 3.37 -18.77 -7.51
N ASP A 112 3.25 -18.32 -6.26
CA ASP A 112 3.97 -17.16 -5.73
C ASP A 112 5.43 -17.47 -5.37
N ASP A 113 5.81 -18.75 -5.33
CA ASP A 113 7.16 -19.20 -4.97
C ASP A 113 8.11 -19.21 -6.19
N GLN A 114 7.92 -18.30 -7.14
CA GLN A 114 8.75 -18.15 -8.34
C GLN A 114 9.38 -16.76 -8.40
N LEU A 115 10.53 -16.66 -9.06
CA LEU A 115 11.27 -15.40 -9.23
C LEU A 115 11.55 -14.69 -7.89
N LEU A 116 11.92 -15.47 -6.89
CA LEU A 116 12.31 -15.00 -5.57
C LEU A 116 13.65 -14.24 -5.65
N GLN A 117 13.73 -13.08 -5.00
CA GLN A 117 14.97 -12.32 -4.87
C GLN A 117 15.95 -13.01 -3.93
N ASN A 118 17.21 -12.60 -4.01
CA ASN A 118 18.28 -13.13 -3.14
C ASN A 118 17.94 -12.86 -1.66
N GLY A 119 18.26 -13.81 -0.79
CA GLY A 119 17.91 -13.80 0.63
C GLY A 119 16.56 -14.44 0.98
N ARG A 120 15.61 -14.54 0.03
CA ARG A 120 14.32 -15.22 0.27
C ARG A 120 14.50 -16.73 0.40
N LYS A 121 13.60 -17.37 1.16
CA LYS A 121 13.60 -18.83 1.36
C LYS A 121 13.27 -19.55 0.06
N CYS A 122 14.00 -20.62 -0.24
CA CYS A 122 13.78 -21.45 -1.42
C CYS A 122 13.98 -22.94 -1.10
N GLU A 123 13.39 -23.78 -1.95
CA GLU A 123 13.58 -25.23 -1.95
C GLU A 123 14.32 -25.70 -3.20
N LEU A 124 14.07 -25.04 -4.33
CA LEU A 124 14.63 -25.39 -5.63
C LEU A 124 15.31 -24.16 -6.25
N PRO A 125 16.44 -24.34 -6.95
CA PRO A 125 17.13 -23.23 -7.61
C PRO A 125 16.24 -22.46 -8.60
N ILE A 126 15.30 -23.14 -9.28
CA ILE A 126 14.41 -22.51 -10.27
C ILE A 126 13.44 -21.48 -9.66
N GLN A 127 13.23 -21.50 -8.35
CA GLN A 127 12.42 -20.51 -7.65
C GLN A 127 13.13 -19.16 -7.56
N CYS A 128 14.46 -19.15 -7.58
CA CYS A 128 15.29 -17.97 -7.42
C CYS A 128 15.55 -17.27 -8.77
N ILE A 129 15.57 -15.93 -8.78
CA ILE A 129 15.95 -15.15 -9.97
C ILE A 129 17.38 -15.49 -10.41
N SER A 130 18.30 -15.67 -9.44
CA SER A 130 19.68 -16.08 -9.68
C SER A 130 19.81 -17.50 -10.23
N ARG A 131 18.73 -18.30 -10.17
CA ARG A 131 18.72 -19.75 -10.40
C ARG A 131 19.64 -20.53 -9.47
N ASP A 132 19.94 -19.96 -8.30
CA ASP A 132 20.76 -20.59 -7.27
C ASP A 132 20.07 -20.52 -5.90
N CYS A 133 19.90 -21.70 -5.29
CA CYS A 133 19.31 -21.88 -3.98
C CYS A 133 20.33 -22.62 -3.11
N ASP A 134 20.94 -21.93 -2.15
CA ASP A 134 21.90 -22.52 -1.23
C ASP A 134 21.19 -23.61 -0.42
N SER A 135 21.55 -24.86 -0.64
CA SER A 135 20.90 -26.01 -0.01
C SER A 135 21.11 -26.08 1.50
N GLY A 136 22.21 -25.50 2.01
CA GLY A 136 22.51 -25.45 3.44
C GLY A 136 21.69 -24.37 4.17
N LYS A 137 21.53 -23.20 3.56
CA LYS A 137 20.77 -22.07 4.13
C LYS A 137 19.29 -22.07 3.74
N ARG A 138 18.93 -22.81 2.69
CA ARG A 138 17.62 -22.79 2.02
C ARG A 138 17.20 -21.37 1.61
N LYS A 139 18.13 -20.62 1.03
CA LYS A 139 17.92 -19.22 0.60
C LYS A 139 18.45 -19.00 -0.81
N CYS A 140 17.78 -18.13 -1.56
CA CYS A 140 18.26 -17.68 -2.86
C CYS A 140 19.56 -16.89 -2.67
N VAL A 141 20.58 -17.20 -3.46
CA VAL A 141 21.89 -16.54 -3.36
C VAL A 141 22.21 -15.83 -4.66
N GLY A 142 22.71 -14.59 -4.54
CA GLY A 142 23.17 -13.79 -5.67
C GLY A 142 24.67 -13.90 -5.90
N LYS A 143 25.17 -13.06 -6.80
CA LYS A 143 26.59 -12.89 -7.08
C LYS A 143 27.30 -12.23 -5.88
N GLU A 144 28.50 -12.71 -5.60
CA GLU A 144 29.36 -12.21 -4.52
C GLU A 144 29.98 -10.83 -4.85
N GLU A 145 30.54 -10.17 -3.84
CA GLU A 145 31.24 -8.91 -4.00
C GLU A 145 32.36 -8.99 -5.05
N GLY A 146 32.44 -7.99 -5.93
CA GLY A 146 33.42 -7.89 -7.02
C GLY A 146 33.04 -8.65 -8.30
N GLN A 147 32.02 -9.50 -8.27
CA GLN A 147 31.55 -10.19 -9.49
C GLN A 147 30.79 -9.24 -10.41
N SER A 148 30.85 -9.49 -11.73
CA SER A 148 30.18 -8.68 -12.75
C SER A 148 28.65 -8.85 -12.67
N CYS A 149 27.91 -7.75 -12.71
CA CYS A 149 26.45 -7.74 -12.63
C CYS A 149 25.85 -6.82 -13.69
N GLU A 150 24.60 -7.09 -14.06
CA GLU A 150 23.83 -6.25 -14.98
C GLU A 150 22.75 -5.44 -14.25
N SER A 151 22.21 -6.01 -13.18
CA SER A 151 21.13 -5.43 -12.39
C SER A 151 21.36 -5.62 -10.90
N HIS A 152 20.70 -4.82 -10.05
CA HIS A 152 20.79 -5.01 -8.60
C HIS A 152 20.30 -6.42 -8.18
N GLN A 153 19.35 -7.03 -8.91
CA GLN A 153 18.83 -8.39 -8.65
C GLN A 153 19.89 -9.49 -8.77
N ASP A 154 20.97 -9.22 -9.50
CA ASP A 154 22.05 -10.18 -9.68
C ASP A 154 22.87 -10.38 -8.40
N CYS A 155 22.92 -9.37 -7.53
CA CYS A 155 23.83 -9.33 -6.40
C CYS A 155 23.21 -9.94 -5.15
N ASP A 156 24.06 -10.55 -4.31
CA ASP A 156 23.59 -11.13 -3.05
C ASP A 156 23.05 -10.06 -2.08
N ILE A 157 22.44 -10.50 -0.97
CA ILE A 157 21.98 -9.59 0.09
C ILE A 157 23.09 -8.64 0.54
N ASN A 158 22.73 -7.42 0.93
CA ASN A 158 23.65 -6.35 1.32
C ASN A 158 24.63 -5.87 0.22
N LEU A 159 24.41 -6.30 -1.03
CA LEU A 159 25.13 -5.82 -2.19
C LEU A 159 24.18 -5.13 -3.19
N ALA A 160 24.73 -4.24 -4.01
CA ALA A 160 24.07 -3.68 -5.17
C ALA A 160 24.99 -3.70 -6.37
N CYS A 161 24.41 -3.80 -7.56
CA CYS A 161 25.15 -3.67 -8.80
C CYS A 161 25.54 -2.21 -9.07
N LEU A 162 26.81 -1.86 -8.89
CA LEU A 162 27.30 -0.49 -8.97
C LEU A 162 28.45 -0.35 -9.98
N PRO A 163 28.49 0.74 -10.77
CA PRO A 163 29.59 1.00 -11.69
C PRO A 163 30.90 1.31 -10.94
N ASP A 164 32.03 0.93 -11.54
CA ASP A 164 33.36 1.39 -11.14
C ASP A 164 33.55 2.88 -11.44
N SER A 165 34.41 3.55 -10.68
CA SER A 165 34.71 4.98 -10.87
C SER A 165 35.62 5.25 -12.08
N SER A 166 36.27 4.21 -12.61
CA SER A 166 37.20 4.30 -13.74
C SER A 166 36.65 3.61 -14.99
N PHE A 167 36.88 4.23 -16.15
CA PHE A 167 36.61 3.62 -17.46
C PHE A 167 37.30 2.24 -17.56
N PRO A 168 36.60 1.16 -17.99
CA PRO A 168 35.34 1.15 -18.75
C PRO A 168 34.02 1.17 -17.92
N PHE A 169 34.02 1.68 -16.69
CA PHE A 169 32.82 1.78 -15.83
C PHE A 169 32.09 0.44 -15.67
N LYS A 170 32.87 -0.64 -15.49
CA LYS A 170 32.33 -1.98 -15.29
C LYS A 170 31.42 -1.98 -14.07
N THR A 171 30.27 -2.63 -14.17
CA THR A 171 29.35 -2.85 -13.06
C THR A 171 29.71 -4.12 -12.32
N THR A 172 29.88 -4.01 -11.01
CA THR A 172 30.18 -5.12 -10.10
C THR A 172 29.30 -5.06 -8.87
N CYS A 173 29.07 -6.21 -8.23
CA CYS A 173 28.37 -6.26 -6.96
C CYS A 173 29.26 -5.64 -5.87
N LYS A 174 28.76 -4.60 -5.19
CA LYS A 174 29.46 -3.87 -4.14
C LYS A 174 28.54 -3.66 -2.95
N LEU A 175 29.11 -3.42 -1.78
CA LEU A 175 28.36 -3.09 -0.58
C LEU A 175 27.37 -1.94 -0.81
N LEU A 176 26.20 -2.06 -0.18
CA LEU A 176 25.20 -1.00 -0.14
C LEU A 176 25.75 0.26 0.52
N LYS A 177 25.27 1.40 0.04
CA LYS A 177 25.67 2.74 0.49
C LYS A 177 24.93 3.14 1.76
N GLY A 178 25.65 3.72 2.70
CA GLY A 178 25.16 4.26 3.97
C GLY A 178 24.85 5.75 3.92
N THR A 179 24.58 6.33 5.10
CA THR A 179 24.14 7.72 5.24
C THR A 179 25.08 8.72 4.55
N GLY A 180 24.53 9.55 3.67
CA GLY A 180 25.24 10.67 3.06
C GLY A 180 26.09 10.34 1.83
N GLU A 181 26.17 9.06 1.45
CA GLU A 181 26.78 8.63 0.20
C GLU A 181 25.85 8.89 -0.99
N SER A 182 26.40 9.29 -2.14
CA SER A 182 25.61 9.62 -3.34
C SER A 182 25.00 8.36 -3.96
N CYS A 183 23.73 8.42 -4.34
CA CYS A 183 22.97 7.29 -4.88
C CYS A 183 22.19 7.69 -6.13
N LEU A 184 21.83 6.69 -6.95
CA LEU A 184 20.93 6.88 -8.10
C LEU A 184 19.55 6.25 -7.89
N SER A 185 19.44 5.26 -6.99
CA SER A 185 18.20 4.58 -6.66
C SER A 185 18.20 4.10 -5.21
N ASP A 186 17.01 3.83 -4.67
CA ASP A 186 16.82 3.27 -3.32
C ASP A 186 17.55 1.93 -3.12
N TYR A 187 17.77 1.19 -4.21
CA TYR A 187 18.37 -0.13 -4.21
C TYR A 187 19.88 -0.11 -4.01
N GLU A 188 20.51 1.04 -4.19
CA GLU A 188 21.94 1.25 -3.89
C GLU A 188 22.18 1.51 -2.40
N CYS A 189 21.14 1.87 -1.65
CA CYS A 189 21.23 2.23 -0.24
C CYS A 189 20.97 1.02 0.66
N LEU A 190 21.51 1.04 1.89
CA LEU A 190 21.19 0.08 2.95
C LEU A 190 19.67 -0.09 3.13
N ASN A 191 19.22 -1.23 3.65
CA ASN A 191 17.78 -1.51 3.85
C ASN A 191 17.06 -0.49 4.74
N THR A 192 17.80 0.15 5.64
CA THR A 192 17.32 1.21 6.53
C THR A 192 17.31 2.60 5.87
N HIS A 193 17.69 2.72 4.60
CA HIS A 193 17.93 3.99 3.91
C HIS A 193 17.19 4.08 2.59
N PHE A 194 16.95 5.27 2.08
CA PHE A 194 16.36 5.52 0.76
C PHE A 194 17.11 6.65 0.05
N CYS A 195 17.02 6.71 -1.28
CA CYS A 195 17.78 7.64 -2.10
C CYS A 195 17.00 8.94 -2.32
N TRP A 196 17.47 10.04 -1.73
CA TRP A 196 16.68 11.27 -1.68
C TRP A 196 17.55 12.54 -1.61
N PRO A 197 17.08 13.71 -2.08
CA PRO A 197 17.82 14.96 -1.93
C PRO A 197 17.90 15.40 -0.46
N PRO A 198 19.12 15.62 0.09
CA PRO A 198 19.29 16.03 1.49
C PRO A 198 18.86 17.48 1.73
N LEU A 199 18.88 18.32 0.69
CA LEU A 199 18.64 19.76 0.76
C LEU A 199 17.69 20.21 -0.35
N ALA A 200 17.04 21.35 -0.12
CA ALA A 200 16.18 21.99 -1.12
C ALA A 200 16.96 22.36 -2.39
N ASN A 201 16.36 22.09 -3.55
CA ASN A 201 16.95 22.33 -4.87
C ASN A 201 18.27 21.56 -5.14
N SER A 202 18.61 20.55 -4.33
CA SER A 202 19.75 19.68 -4.60
C SER A 202 19.45 18.76 -5.78
N SER A 203 20.37 18.67 -6.73
CA SER A 203 20.40 17.59 -7.73
C SER A 203 21.23 16.39 -7.28
N ASP A 204 21.96 16.53 -6.16
CA ASP A 204 22.72 15.45 -5.53
C ASP A 204 21.77 14.65 -4.62
N TYR A 205 21.61 13.37 -4.94
CA TYR A 205 20.81 12.41 -4.18
C TYR A 205 21.72 11.61 -3.29
N ARG A 206 21.30 11.43 -2.03
CA ARG A 206 22.08 10.70 -1.05
C ARG A 206 21.22 9.68 -0.33
N CYS A 207 21.86 8.63 0.16
CA CYS A 207 21.19 7.67 1.03
C CYS A 207 20.88 8.35 2.36
N LEU A 208 19.59 8.46 2.68
CA LEU A 208 19.08 9.02 3.93
C LEU A 208 18.44 7.90 4.76
N GLU A 209 18.71 7.86 6.06
CA GLU A 209 18.12 6.88 6.98
C GLU A 209 16.62 7.14 7.15
N MET A 210 15.80 6.11 6.93
CA MET A 210 14.34 6.21 7.07
C MET A 210 13.94 6.42 8.53
N TYR A 211 12.88 7.21 8.72
CA TYR A 211 12.24 7.46 10.02
C TYR A 211 13.22 7.93 11.12
N SER A 212 14.23 8.69 10.72
CA SER A 212 15.36 9.08 11.57
C SER A 212 15.26 10.52 12.08
N GLN A 213 14.62 11.42 11.32
CA GLN A 213 14.65 12.84 11.64
C GLN A 213 13.53 13.29 12.57
N ASP A 214 13.89 14.24 13.43
CA ASP A 214 12.98 14.87 14.37
C ASP A 214 12.03 15.85 13.69
N PHE A 215 10.98 16.20 14.44
CA PHE A 215 10.01 17.21 14.10
C PHE A 215 10.69 18.55 13.71
N MET A 216 10.14 19.20 12.68
CA MET A 216 10.59 20.47 12.08
C MET A 216 11.93 20.44 11.33
N LYS A 217 12.49 19.26 11.06
CA LYS A 217 13.66 19.13 10.17
C LYS A 217 13.28 19.41 8.71
N ASP A 218 13.97 20.37 8.08
CA ASP A 218 13.88 20.67 6.65
C ASP A 218 14.84 19.80 5.82
N TYR A 219 14.40 19.40 4.62
CA TYR A 219 15.18 18.64 3.63
C TYR A 219 14.62 18.81 2.21
N GLY A 220 15.25 18.16 1.22
CA GLY A 220 14.82 18.22 -0.17
C GLY A 220 13.55 17.43 -0.45
N PHE A 221 12.82 17.79 -1.50
CA PHE A 221 11.61 17.09 -1.94
C PHE A 221 11.61 16.90 -3.47
N ILE A 222 11.12 15.73 -3.91
CA ILE A 222 10.92 15.41 -5.32
C ILE A 222 9.42 15.41 -5.57
N ARG A 223 8.94 16.33 -6.42
CA ARG A 223 7.52 16.40 -6.75
C ARG A 223 7.10 15.22 -7.61
N ASN A 224 6.18 14.40 -7.10
CA ASN A 224 5.46 13.39 -7.88
C ASN A 224 4.02 13.86 -8.09
N THR A 225 3.69 14.26 -9.32
CA THR A 225 2.36 14.79 -9.67
C THR A 225 1.27 13.72 -9.74
N SER A 226 1.64 12.44 -9.69
CA SER A 226 0.70 11.33 -9.69
C SER A 226 0.13 11.01 -8.30
N LEU A 227 0.70 11.60 -7.25
CA LEU A 227 0.29 11.42 -5.86
C LEU A 227 -0.63 12.56 -5.41
N THR A 228 -1.57 12.25 -4.51
CA THR A 228 -2.29 13.30 -3.77
C THR A 228 -1.32 14.06 -2.86
N GLN A 229 -1.77 15.20 -2.31
CA GLN A 229 -0.95 15.96 -1.38
C GLN A 229 -0.61 15.15 -0.12
N ILE A 230 -1.55 14.38 0.42
CA ILE A 230 -1.30 13.55 1.60
C ILE A 230 -0.39 12.36 1.25
N ASP A 231 -0.60 11.69 0.12
CA ASP A 231 0.27 10.59 -0.33
C ASP A 231 1.71 11.07 -0.53
N ALA A 232 1.88 12.25 -1.15
CA ALA A 232 3.19 12.86 -1.33
C ALA A 232 3.82 13.25 0.02
N SER A 233 3.00 13.70 0.98
CA SER A 233 3.44 14.05 2.34
C SER A 233 3.92 12.81 3.11
N VAL A 234 3.26 11.67 2.95
CA VAL A 234 3.64 10.38 3.56
C VAL A 234 4.88 9.80 2.87
N ASN A 235 4.95 9.87 1.54
CA ASN A 235 6.12 9.42 0.79
C ASN A 235 7.38 10.21 1.17
N ALA A 236 7.28 11.55 1.29
CA ALA A 236 8.36 12.37 1.83
C ALA A 236 8.62 12.06 3.31
N GLY A 237 7.55 11.81 4.07
CA GLY A 237 7.56 11.42 5.48
C GLY A 237 8.41 10.20 5.84
N ARG A 238 8.87 9.40 4.86
CA ARG A 238 9.85 8.33 5.06
C ARG A 238 11.15 8.79 5.72
N TYR A 239 11.52 10.07 5.66
CA TYR A 239 12.69 10.59 6.40
C TYR A 239 12.39 10.91 7.88
N CYS A 240 11.12 11.08 8.23
CA CYS A 240 10.67 11.66 9.49
C CYS A 240 10.23 10.60 10.48
N LYS A 241 10.58 10.74 11.77
CA LYS A 241 10.11 9.83 12.84
C LYS A 241 8.59 9.73 12.93
N SER A 242 7.88 10.76 12.49
CA SER A 242 6.43 10.82 12.44
C SER A 242 5.81 10.08 11.25
N GLY A 243 6.60 9.72 10.23
CA GLY A 243 6.12 9.12 8.98
C GLY A 243 5.44 10.10 8.01
N VAL A 244 5.41 11.40 8.31
CA VAL A 244 4.75 12.42 7.48
C VAL A 244 5.57 13.71 7.42
N ALA A 245 5.55 14.37 6.27
CA ALA A 245 6.22 15.64 6.04
C ALA A 245 5.29 16.67 5.37
N LEU A 246 5.44 17.93 5.76
CA LEU A 246 4.85 19.07 5.07
C LEU A 246 5.64 19.34 3.79
N ILE A 247 4.96 19.40 2.66
CA ILE A 247 5.53 19.88 1.40
C ILE A 247 5.46 21.41 1.39
N ILE A 248 6.61 22.07 1.54
CA ILE A 248 6.66 23.54 1.59
C ILE A 248 6.54 24.12 0.18
N ASN A 249 7.23 23.49 -0.78
CA ASN A 249 7.23 23.86 -2.20
C ASN A 249 7.66 22.65 -3.04
N ASN A 250 7.92 22.85 -4.33
CA ASN A 250 8.29 21.77 -5.25
C ASN A 250 9.66 21.13 -5.00
N SER A 251 10.47 21.66 -4.08
CA SER A 251 11.84 21.20 -3.84
C SER A 251 12.21 21.02 -2.38
N SER A 252 11.33 21.34 -1.44
CA SER A 252 11.58 21.23 0.00
C SER A 252 10.39 20.71 0.78
N SER A 253 10.70 19.95 1.83
CA SER A 253 9.75 19.40 2.77
C SER A 253 10.27 19.52 4.20
N ARG A 254 9.37 19.36 5.16
CA ARG A 254 9.63 19.48 6.59
C ARG A 254 8.96 18.37 7.37
N CYS A 255 9.68 17.73 8.29
CA CYS A 255 9.08 16.76 9.20
C CYS A 255 8.04 17.40 10.12
N ILE A 256 6.84 16.83 10.17
CA ILE A 256 5.69 17.34 10.95
C ILE A 256 4.91 16.17 11.53
N GLU A 257 3.89 16.43 12.35
CA GLU A 257 2.96 15.43 12.87
C GLU A 257 1.52 15.87 12.63
N ILE A 258 0.63 14.92 12.38
CA ILE A 258 -0.82 15.19 12.27
C ILE A 258 -1.38 15.37 13.69
N VAL A 259 -1.94 16.54 14.00
CA VAL A 259 -2.48 16.83 15.33
C VAL A 259 -3.98 16.59 15.42
N ASN A 260 -4.71 16.92 14.35
CA ASN A 260 -6.14 16.73 14.29
C ASN A 260 -6.60 16.58 12.83
N ILE A 261 -7.77 16.00 12.67
CA ILE A 261 -8.42 15.80 11.37
C ILE A 261 -9.81 16.42 11.49
N THR A 262 -10.15 17.34 10.59
CA THR A 262 -11.47 17.95 10.54
C THR A 262 -12.11 17.66 9.18
N SER A 263 -13.44 17.60 9.10
CA SER A 263 -14.12 17.16 7.88
C SER A 263 -15.33 18.01 7.53
N THR A 264 -15.93 17.75 6.37
CA THR A 264 -17.13 18.48 5.93
C THR A 264 -18.38 18.19 6.75
N ILE A 265 -18.41 17.12 7.56
CA ILE A 265 -19.60 16.77 8.38
C ILE A 265 -19.95 17.87 9.38
N ASP A 266 -18.93 18.54 9.91
CA ASP A 266 -19.07 19.61 10.90
C ASP A 266 -18.56 20.96 10.37
N ASN A 267 -18.49 21.12 9.05
CA ASN A 267 -17.90 22.27 8.38
C ASN A 267 -16.46 22.59 8.86
N HIS A 268 -15.68 21.55 9.16
CA HIS A 268 -14.31 21.60 9.65
C HIS A 268 -14.14 22.31 11.01
N THR A 269 -15.18 22.35 11.84
CA THR A 269 -15.16 23.10 13.10
C THR A 269 -14.63 22.31 14.30
N THR A 270 -14.76 20.97 14.27
CA THR A 270 -14.33 20.11 15.39
C THR A 270 -13.37 19.03 14.94
N ASN A 271 -12.55 18.56 15.88
CA ASN A 271 -11.68 17.41 15.63
C ASN A 271 -12.55 16.15 15.53
N GLN A 272 -12.41 15.43 14.43
CA GLN A 272 -13.08 14.17 14.21
C GLN A 272 -12.35 13.06 14.97
N SER A 273 -13.11 12.14 15.56
CA SER A 273 -12.55 10.89 16.08
C SER A 273 -12.49 9.84 14.97
N SER A 274 -11.52 8.93 15.04
CA SER A 274 -11.50 7.73 14.19
C SER A 274 -12.87 7.04 14.22
N PRO A 275 -13.50 6.73 13.07
CA PRO A 275 -12.89 6.58 11.75
C PRO A 275 -12.87 7.84 10.84
N TYR A 276 -12.94 9.06 11.39
CA TYR A 276 -12.87 10.34 10.65
C TYR A 276 -13.90 10.44 9.52
N LEU A 277 -15.17 10.45 9.90
CA LEU A 277 -16.29 10.55 8.96
C LEU A 277 -16.24 11.87 8.19
N CYS A 278 -16.64 11.86 6.92
CA CYS A 278 -16.76 13.04 6.06
C CYS A 278 -18.03 12.98 5.20
N SER A 279 -18.45 14.11 4.61
CA SER A 279 -19.63 14.16 3.72
C SER A 279 -19.25 13.88 2.28
N LEU A 280 -20.07 13.07 1.60
CA LEU A 280 -19.99 12.79 0.16
C LEU A 280 -20.88 13.73 -0.67
N THR A 281 -21.48 14.76 -0.05
CA THR A 281 -22.31 15.76 -0.75
C THR A 281 -21.47 16.82 -1.47
N ASN A 282 -22.06 17.53 -2.44
CA ASN A 282 -21.43 18.44 -3.40
C ASN A 282 -20.24 19.26 -2.82
N ASN A 283 -19.02 18.79 -3.11
CA ASN A 283 -17.67 19.35 -2.87
C ASN A 283 -16.73 18.31 -2.26
N ALA A 284 -16.71 17.11 -2.85
CA ALA A 284 -15.83 16.04 -2.43
C ALA A 284 -14.34 16.43 -2.47
N SER A 285 -13.93 17.50 -3.17
CA SER A 285 -12.51 17.89 -3.34
C SER A 285 -11.80 18.38 -2.07
N SER A 286 -12.51 18.65 -0.97
CA SER A 286 -11.92 19.06 0.33
C SER A 286 -12.67 18.45 1.51
N GLY A 287 -13.12 17.20 1.35
CA GLY A 287 -13.88 16.47 2.38
C GLY A 287 -13.16 16.40 3.73
N CYS A 288 -11.83 16.38 3.71
CA CYS A 288 -10.97 16.15 4.87
C CYS A 288 -9.82 17.14 4.92
N ARG A 289 -9.52 17.63 6.12
CA ARG A 289 -8.39 18.51 6.42
C ARG A 289 -7.52 17.88 7.49
N TYR A 290 -6.28 17.62 7.15
CA TYR A 290 -5.26 17.17 8.07
C TYR A 290 -4.51 18.39 8.57
N TRP A 291 -4.37 18.55 9.87
CA TRP A 291 -3.64 19.69 10.43
C TRP A 291 -2.36 19.26 11.11
N TYR A 292 -1.40 20.16 11.12
CA TYR A 292 -0.16 20.06 11.86
C TYR A 292 0.05 21.29 12.73
N ARG A 293 0.96 21.18 13.69
CA ARG A 293 1.30 22.25 14.63
C ARG A 293 2.61 22.90 14.22
N LEU A 294 2.73 24.23 14.35
CA LEU A 294 4.00 24.93 14.18
C LEU A 294 4.88 24.85 15.45
N PHE A 295 6.17 25.15 15.33
CA PHE A 295 7.18 25.07 16.42
C PHE A 295 6.75 25.69 17.76
N ASN A 296 5.97 26.77 17.73
CA ASN A 296 5.50 27.46 18.95
C ASN A 296 4.21 26.87 19.55
N GLN A 297 3.75 25.74 19.02
CA GLN A 297 2.61 24.94 19.48
C GLN A 297 1.23 25.60 19.54
N THR A 298 1.12 26.90 19.25
CA THR A 298 -0.12 27.68 19.39
C THR A 298 -0.96 27.77 18.13
N VAL A 299 -0.38 27.45 16.96
CA VAL A 299 -1.04 27.67 15.67
C VAL A 299 -1.08 26.36 14.88
N ASN A 300 -2.29 25.89 14.62
CA ASN A 300 -2.55 24.80 13.70
C ASN A 300 -2.60 25.34 12.27
N ARG A 301 -2.02 24.58 11.34
CA ARG A 301 -2.03 24.84 9.90
C ARG A 301 -2.47 23.59 9.17
N VAL A 302 -3.09 23.77 8.01
CA VAL A 302 -3.50 22.65 7.15
C VAL A 302 -2.24 22.06 6.52
N LEU A 303 -2.03 20.77 6.74
CA LEU A 303 -1.01 19.94 6.10
C LEU A 303 -1.43 19.60 4.68
N ALA A 304 -2.64 19.07 4.54
CA ALA A 304 -3.23 18.62 3.30
C ALA A 304 -4.75 18.70 3.40
N GLU A 305 -5.38 18.99 2.26
CA GLU A 305 -6.80 18.75 2.05
C GLU A 305 -6.93 17.55 1.13
N ASP A 306 -7.89 16.67 1.43
CA ASP A 306 -8.15 15.52 0.59
C ASP A 306 -9.65 15.26 0.47
N TYR A 307 -9.99 14.41 -0.49
CA TYR A 307 -11.37 14.06 -0.74
C TYR A 307 -11.95 13.12 0.30
N CYS A 308 -13.29 13.12 0.39
CA CYS A 308 -14.00 12.13 1.18
C CYS A 308 -14.08 10.81 0.41
N GLU A 309 -13.53 9.73 0.95
CA GLU A 309 -13.55 8.43 0.29
C GLU A 309 -14.83 7.65 0.59
N CYS A 310 -15.26 6.83 -0.37
CA CYS A 310 -16.39 5.93 -0.15
C CYS A 310 -16.04 4.91 0.92
N SER A 311 -16.89 4.78 1.93
CA SER A 311 -16.85 3.60 2.78
C SER A 311 -17.46 2.42 2.01
N LEU A 312 -16.93 1.21 2.20
CA LEU A 312 -17.56 -0.01 1.66
C LEU A 312 -18.74 -0.51 2.51
N GLN A 313 -19.10 0.23 3.55
CA GLN A 313 -20.22 -0.08 4.44
C GLN A 313 -21.53 0.51 3.93
N PRO A 314 -22.58 -0.31 3.74
CA PRO A 314 -23.90 0.18 3.31
C PRO A 314 -24.50 1.25 4.23
N ALA A 315 -24.28 1.12 5.54
CA ALA A 315 -24.85 2.01 6.55
C ALA A 315 -24.35 3.46 6.40
N LEU A 316 -23.07 3.67 6.08
CA LEU A 316 -22.52 5.01 5.86
C LEU A 316 -22.94 5.58 4.51
N ASN A 317 -22.97 4.73 3.47
CA ASN A 317 -23.35 5.15 2.12
C ASN A 317 -24.80 5.64 2.05
N SER A 318 -25.72 4.98 2.77
CA SER A 318 -27.13 5.43 2.89
C SER A 318 -27.29 6.82 3.52
N ARG A 319 -26.28 7.29 4.26
CA ARG A 319 -26.25 8.62 4.89
C ARG A 319 -25.39 9.62 4.13
N PHE A 320 -24.90 9.26 2.93
CA PHE A 320 -23.98 10.08 2.15
C PHE A 320 -22.71 10.42 2.94
N GLN A 321 -22.28 9.50 3.81
CA GLN A 321 -21.08 9.65 4.62
C GLN A 321 -19.98 8.74 4.08
N GLY A 322 -18.78 9.29 4.02
CA GLY A 322 -17.56 8.58 3.68
C GLY A 322 -16.54 8.65 4.82
N ILE A 323 -15.31 8.29 4.49
CA ILE A 323 -14.18 8.23 5.43
C ILE A 323 -13.04 9.08 4.87
N CYS A 324 -12.36 9.84 5.74
CA CYS A 324 -11.12 10.50 5.34
C CYS A 324 -10.07 9.45 4.94
N PRO A 325 -9.41 9.59 3.79
CA PRO A 325 -8.61 8.53 3.16
C PRO A 325 -7.40 8.11 3.99
N PHE A 326 -6.90 8.98 4.89
CA PHE A 326 -5.70 8.75 5.65
C PHE A 326 -6.01 8.73 7.16
N PRO A 327 -5.40 7.82 7.94
CA PRO A 327 -5.61 7.78 9.38
C PRO A 327 -4.88 8.92 10.12
N GLY A 328 -5.01 8.92 11.45
CA GLY A 328 -4.32 9.88 12.32
C GLY A 328 -2.87 9.50 12.59
N GLN A 329 -2.19 10.37 13.36
CA GLN A 329 -0.78 10.19 13.72
C GLN A 329 -0.51 8.93 14.53
N ASP A 330 -1.47 8.47 15.35
CA ASP A 330 -1.27 7.28 16.18
C ASP A 330 -1.06 6.02 15.32
N GLN A 331 -1.90 5.82 14.30
CA GLN A 331 -1.76 4.69 13.36
C GLN A 331 -0.45 4.78 12.58
N LEU A 332 -0.08 5.98 12.13
CA LEU A 332 1.15 6.20 11.40
C LEU A 332 2.40 5.95 12.27
N SER A 333 2.36 6.37 13.53
CA SER A 333 3.47 6.17 14.47
C SER A 333 3.67 4.69 14.81
N GLN A 334 2.57 3.92 14.91
CA GLN A 334 2.65 2.47 15.08
C GLN A 334 3.30 1.79 13.87
N PHE A 335 2.87 2.16 12.65
CA PHE A 335 3.48 1.68 11.41
C PHE A 335 4.98 2.01 11.36
N VAL A 336 5.36 3.28 11.52
CA VAL A 336 6.75 3.73 11.47
C VAL A 336 7.61 2.97 12.47
N LYS A 337 7.15 2.83 13.72
CA LYS A 337 7.88 2.11 14.76
C LYS A 337 8.10 0.65 14.40
N ALA A 338 7.04 -0.06 14.02
CA ALA A 338 7.11 -1.49 13.71
C ALA A 338 7.93 -1.74 12.44
N THR A 339 7.72 -0.96 11.38
CA THR A 339 8.49 -1.04 10.13
C THR A 339 9.96 -0.75 10.36
N ARG A 340 10.31 0.26 11.17
CA ARG A 340 11.71 0.56 11.50
C ARG A 340 12.39 -0.62 12.19
N ILE A 341 11.78 -1.20 13.22
CA ILE A 341 12.35 -2.36 13.92
C ILE A 341 12.48 -3.54 12.94
N LEU A 342 11.49 -3.76 12.08
CA LEU A 342 11.52 -4.82 11.07
C LEU A 342 12.72 -4.66 10.14
N ILE A 343 12.85 -3.53 9.43
CA ILE A 343 13.89 -3.31 8.42
C ILE A 343 15.31 -3.28 9.01
N GLU A 344 15.47 -2.88 10.28
CA GLU A 344 16.75 -2.89 10.99
C GLU A 344 17.23 -4.32 11.34
N ASN A 345 16.31 -5.29 11.37
CA ASN A 345 16.57 -6.65 11.84
C ASN A 345 16.34 -7.73 10.77
N THR A 346 16.06 -7.35 9.53
CA THR A 346 15.81 -8.26 8.41
C THR A 346 16.91 -8.23 7.35
N ASP A 347 17.41 -9.40 6.96
CA ASP A 347 18.44 -9.56 5.92
C ASP A 347 17.83 -9.82 4.53
N CYS A 348 17.02 -8.88 4.07
CA CYS A 348 16.35 -8.95 2.78
C CYS A 348 17.14 -8.22 1.69
N HIS A 349 16.99 -8.63 0.43
CA HIS A 349 17.50 -7.83 -0.68
C HIS A 349 16.76 -6.48 -0.75
N THR A 350 17.43 -5.41 -1.19
CA THR A 350 16.86 -4.04 -1.17
C THR A 350 15.60 -3.89 -2.02
N LEU A 351 15.44 -4.72 -3.05
CA LEU A 351 14.23 -4.79 -3.88
C LEU A 351 13.00 -5.32 -3.14
N ASP A 352 13.21 -6.07 -2.06
CA ASP A 352 12.16 -6.68 -1.24
C ASP A 352 11.83 -5.87 0.02
N ARG A 353 12.49 -4.73 0.22
CA ARG A 353 12.38 -3.89 1.42
C ARG A 353 10.94 -3.55 1.82
N TYR A 354 10.09 -3.27 0.83
CA TYR A 354 8.71 -2.86 1.06
C TYR A 354 7.71 -4.03 0.93
N SER A 355 8.18 -5.25 0.62
CA SER A 355 7.36 -6.45 0.49
C SER A 355 7.26 -7.17 1.82
N MET A 356 6.12 -7.04 2.53
CA MET A 356 5.93 -7.71 3.82
C MET A 356 5.98 -9.24 3.71
N ILE A 357 5.60 -9.80 2.55
CA ILE A 357 5.76 -11.23 2.26
C ILE A 357 7.25 -11.59 2.28
N ALA A 358 8.08 -10.83 1.56
CA ALA A 358 9.51 -11.07 1.52
C ALA A 358 10.14 -10.86 2.90
N GLN A 359 9.81 -9.77 3.60
CA GLN A 359 10.32 -9.49 4.95
C GLN A 359 10.10 -10.65 5.93
N ASN A 360 8.97 -11.35 5.80
CA ASN A 360 8.69 -12.56 6.57
C ASN A 360 9.63 -13.72 6.22
N ASP A 361 9.92 -13.91 4.93
CA ASP A 361 10.76 -14.99 4.43
C ASP A 361 12.25 -14.77 4.73
N CYS A 362 12.79 -13.58 4.44
CA CYS A 362 14.22 -13.32 4.54
C CYS A 362 14.71 -12.91 5.93
N GLY A 363 13.84 -12.37 6.81
CA GLY A 363 14.27 -11.84 8.10
C GLY A 363 13.41 -12.20 9.31
N ALA A 364 12.10 -11.93 9.28
CA ALA A 364 11.27 -12.02 10.49
C ALA A 364 11.15 -13.46 11.04
N GLY A 365 11.28 -14.46 10.17
CA GLY A 365 11.32 -15.87 10.56
C GLY A 365 9.93 -16.53 10.60
N GLY A 366 9.88 -17.77 11.07
CA GLY A 366 8.60 -18.48 11.28
C GLY A 366 7.86 -17.94 12.51
N LYS A 367 6.57 -18.30 12.65
CA LYS A 367 5.71 -17.82 13.74
C LYS A 367 6.37 -17.95 15.13
N GLY A 368 6.45 -16.82 15.85
CA GLY A 368 6.90 -16.73 17.24
C GLY A 368 8.17 -15.89 17.42
N GLY A 369 8.22 -15.07 18.48
CA GLY A 369 9.35 -14.22 18.84
C GLY A 369 9.14 -12.75 18.51
N ASP A 370 9.93 -11.89 19.15
CA ASP A 370 9.74 -10.43 19.14
C ASP A 370 9.76 -9.84 17.72
N LEU A 371 10.63 -10.35 16.83
CA LEU A 371 10.72 -9.85 15.46
C LEU A 371 9.52 -10.24 14.59
N TYR A 372 8.97 -11.44 14.77
CA TYR A 372 7.73 -11.85 14.09
C TYR A 372 6.54 -11.00 14.57
N ASP A 373 6.49 -10.67 15.86
CA ASP A 373 5.44 -9.78 16.40
C ASP A 373 5.55 -8.36 15.81
N GLN A 374 6.77 -7.83 15.66
CA GLN A 374 6.97 -6.55 14.97
C GLN A 374 6.59 -6.64 13.48
N TRP A 375 6.93 -7.74 12.80
CA TRP A 375 6.51 -7.99 11.42
C TRP A 375 4.98 -8.02 11.30
N ALA A 376 4.30 -8.71 12.21
CA ALA A 376 2.85 -8.80 12.22
C ALA A 376 2.19 -7.41 12.40
N ILE A 377 2.70 -6.61 13.36
CA ILE A 377 2.24 -5.24 13.57
C ILE A 377 2.51 -4.37 12.33
N ALA A 378 3.71 -4.46 11.74
CA ALA A 378 4.07 -3.70 10.53
C ALA A 378 3.16 -4.06 9.36
N THR A 379 2.85 -5.34 9.17
CA THR A 379 1.96 -5.85 8.12
C THR A 379 0.52 -5.37 8.33
N GLU A 380 -0.02 -5.51 9.54
CA GLU A 380 -1.38 -5.08 9.86
C GLU A 380 -1.53 -3.55 9.75
N THR A 381 -0.55 -2.78 10.23
CA THR A 381 -0.59 -1.32 10.14
C THR A 381 -0.40 -0.82 8.71
N LEU A 382 0.46 -1.46 7.90
CA LEU A 382 0.56 -1.17 6.46
C LEU A 382 -0.77 -1.45 5.74
N PHE A 383 -1.37 -2.61 5.98
CA PHE A 383 -2.68 -2.96 5.44
C PHE A 383 -3.74 -1.93 5.85
N ASN A 384 -3.75 -1.53 7.12
CA ASN A 384 -4.68 -0.54 7.63
C ASN A 384 -4.48 0.85 7.03
N LEU A 385 -3.24 1.25 6.76
CA LEU A 385 -2.92 2.51 6.09
C LEU A 385 -3.40 2.50 4.63
N THR A 386 -3.08 1.43 3.89
CA THR A 386 -3.42 1.31 2.46
C THR A 386 -4.92 1.24 2.23
N TYR A 387 -5.64 0.50 3.08
CA TYR A 387 -7.08 0.26 2.89
C TYR A 387 -7.95 1.01 3.89
N TRP A 388 -7.41 2.02 4.57
CA TRP A 388 -8.04 2.75 5.66
C TRP A 388 -9.54 3.03 5.43
N PRO A 389 -9.96 3.77 4.38
CA PRO A 389 -11.38 4.14 4.24
C PRO A 389 -12.33 2.95 4.05
N PHE A 390 -11.79 1.77 3.70
CA PHE A 390 -12.55 0.61 3.29
C PHE A 390 -12.74 -0.44 4.39
N ILE A 391 -11.95 -0.39 5.47
CA ILE A 391 -11.91 -1.43 6.51
C ILE A 391 -12.49 -0.98 7.86
N GLN A 392 -13.33 0.04 7.86
CA GLN A 392 -13.81 0.68 9.10
C GLN A 392 -14.87 -0.13 9.87
N SER A 393 -15.27 -1.31 9.39
CA SER A 393 -16.16 -2.22 10.12
C SER A 393 -15.53 -3.60 10.21
N ASN A 394 -15.89 -4.35 11.25
CA ASN A 394 -15.39 -5.71 11.41
C ASN A 394 -15.67 -6.59 10.18
N GLN A 395 -16.86 -6.43 9.58
CA GLN A 395 -17.21 -7.10 8.33
C GLN A 395 -16.22 -6.71 7.23
N THR A 396 -16.19 -5.44 6.81
CA THR A 396 -15.35 -5.00 5.68
C THR A 396 -13.85 -5.31 5.90
N ASN A 397 -13.34 -5.15 7.11
CA ASN A 397 -11.97 -5.52 7.47
C ASN A 397 -11.70 -7.02 7.26
N THR A 398 -12.55 -7.89 7.82
CA THR A 398 -12.40 -9.35 7.68
C THR A 398 -12.38 -9.78 6.23
N CYS A 399 -13.24 -9.19 5.39
CA CYS A 399 -13.34 -9.54 3.98
C CYS A 399 -12.09 -9.13 3.21
N MET A 400 -11.63 -7.90 3.44
CA MET A 400 -10.43 -7.37 2.82
C MET A 400 -9.19 -8.18 3.22
N GLN A 401 -9.10 -8.61 4.49
CA GLN A 401 -8.03 -9.48 4.96
C GLN A 401 -8.02 -10.87 4.32
N GLN A 402 -9.13 -11.34 3.74
CA GLN A 402 -9.15 -12.65 3.10
C GLN A 402 -8.62 -12.61 1.66
N VAL A 403 -8.70 -11.45 0.99
CA VAL A 403 -8.45 -11.34 -0.46
C VAL A 403 -7.22 -10.53 -0.84
N MET A 404 -6.78 -9.58 0.00
CA MET A 404 -5.66 -8.69 -0.32
C MET A 404 -4.31 -9.32 0.03
N THR A 405 -3.34 -9.25 -0.88
CA THR A 405 -1.98 -9.79 -0.69
C THR A 405 -1.25 -9.18 0.50
N LEU A 406 -1.50 -7.89 0.76
CA LEU A 406 -0.87 -7.15 1.86
C LEU A 406 -1.39 -7.56 3.24
N SER A 407 -2.49 -8.31 3.32
CA SER A 407 -3.07 -8.67 4.60
C SER A 407 -2.26 -9.77 5.30
N ARG A 408 -2.10 -9.65 6.61
CA ARG A 408 -1.40 -10.68 7.41
C ARG A 408 -2.03 -12.06 7.22
N GLN A 409 -3.36 -12.14 7.13
CA GLN A 409 -4.06 -13.41 6.95
C GLN A 409 -3.69 -14.08 5.63
N SER A 410 -3.61 -13.34 4.51
CA SER A 410 -3.16 -13.90 3.23
C SER A 410 -1.70 -14.37 3.31
N ILE A 411 -0.80 -13.59 3.92
CA ILE A 411 0.62 -13.95 4.04
C ILE A 411 0.83 -15.16 4.98
N ASP A 412 0.13 -15.23 6.11
CA ASP A 412 0.22 -16.37 7.02
C ASP A 412 -0.32 -17.65 6.37
N LYS A 413 -1.34 -17.53 5.52
CA LYS A 413 -1.94 -18.65 4.79
C LYS A 413 -0.94 -19.24 3.80
N SER A 414 -0.20 -18.39 3.08
CA SER A 414 0.83 -18.87 2.14
C SER A 414 1.90 -19.69 2.84
N GLN A 415 2.34 -19.26 4.03
CA GLN A 415 3.36 -19.96 4.80
C GLN A 415 2.88 -21.25 5.49
N ALA A 416 1.67 -21.26 6.04
CA ALA A 416 1.13 -22.45 6.73
C ALA A 416 1.05 -23.66 5.79
N TYR A 417 0.80 -23.42 4.51
CA TYR A 417 0.76 -24.46 3.49
C TYR A 417 2.12 -25.14 3.31
N ILE A 418 3.21 -24.37 3.23
CA ILE A 418 4.59 -24.87 3.08
C ILE A 418 4.95 -25.82 4.24
N ILE A 419 4.61 -25.44 5.48
CA ILE A 419 4.87 -26.27 6.67
C ILE A 419 4.08 -27.58 6.59
N SER A 420 2.81 -27.54 6.18
CA SER A 420 1.95 -28.73 6.10
C SER A 420 2.48 -29.78 5.11
N LEU A 421 3.04 -29.34 3.97
CA LEU A 421 3.63 -30.23 2.97
C LEU A 421 4.88 -30.94 3.51
N SER A 422 5.72 -30.20 4.25
CA SER A 422 6.93 -30.77 4.86
C SER A 422 6.61 -31.85 5.89
N LEU A 423 5.58 -31.64 6.71
CA LEU A 423 5.14 -32.58 7.73
C LEU A 423 4.52 -33.84 7.12
N GLN A 424 3.70 -33.68 6.07
CA GLN A 424 3.10 -34.82 5.35
C GLN A 424 4.18 -35.71 4.70
N SER A 425 5.20 -35.10 4.11
CA SER A 425 6.32 -35.82 3.50
C SER A 425 7.12 -36.60 4.54
N PHE A 426 7.41 -35.98 5.69
CA PHE A 426 8.08 -36.65 6.81
C PHE A 426 7.27 -37.83 7.36
N MET A 427 5.96 -37.65 7.55
CA MET A 427 5.08 -38.72 8.02
C MET A 427 4.98 -39.88 7.04
N MET A 428 4.96 -39.62 5.72
CA MET A 428 5.02 -40.69 4.72
C MET A 428 6.34 -41.48 4.81
N VAL A 429 7.49 -40.79 4.88
CA VAL A 429 8.79 -41.47 5.04
C VAL A 429 8.84 -42.30 6.32
N LEU A 430 8.34 -41.77 7.43
CA LEU A 430 8.27 -42.49 8.70
C LEU A 430 7.39 -43.73 8.60
N VAL A 431 6.21 -43.63 7.98
CA VAL A 431 5.30 -44.77 7.76
C VAL A 431 5.96 -45.81 6.85
N THR A 432 6.64 -45.40 5.79
CA THR A 432 7.38 -46.33 4.91
C THR A 432 8.50 -47.03 5.66
N LEU A 433 9.27 -46.32 6.50
CA LEU A 433 10.32 -46.92 7.32
C LEU A 433 9.76 -47.92 8.34
N LEU A 434 8.62 -47.60 8.97
CA LEU A 434 7.95 -48.51 9.88
C LEU A 434 7.45 -49.76 9.15
N LEU A 435 6.87 -49.62 7.95
CA LEU A 435 6.41 -50.75 7.14
C LEU A 435 7.54 -51.65 6.62
N ILE A 436 8.78 -51.15 6.50
CA ILE A 436 9.94 -51.96 6.12
C ILE A 436 10.46 -52.80 7.30
N GLN A 437 10.16 -52.41 8.55
CA GLN A 437 10.59 -53.11 9.76
C GLN A 437 9.65 -54.26 10.17
N TYR A 438 8.46 -54.34 9.58
CA TYR A 438 7.50 -55.44 9.74
C TYR A 438 7.52 -56.34 8.51
#